data_AF-A0A2N9MZT5-F1
#
_entry.id   AF-A0A2N9MZT5-F1
#
_cell.length_a   1.000
_cell.length_b   1.000
_cell.length_c   1.000
_cell.angle_alpha   90.00
_cell.angle_beta   90.00
_cell.angle_gamma   90.00
#
_symmetry.space_group_name_H-M   'P 1'
#
loop_
_entity.id
_entity.type
_entity.pdbx_description
1 polymer ?
#
loop_
_entity_poly.entity_id
_entity_poly.type
_entity_poly.pdbx_seq_one_letter_code
_entity_poly.pdbx_strand_id
1 'polypeptide(L)'
;MAAELFGILLPALLFATAAGSRKQALRLKWVGLRPCGMGVVIGAGLFPLAAAAGALAEKILGYPFHLPPGFFPTDLGGTLLYAFALGVSAPFCEEMLFRGYILGAFERAGWRPRTAILAVAALFTAFHLSPSRFPGVAVLALALTYIAWRSRSIWPSMAAHFGANSTAVVLSIARNSAQMQKPNPLVVALLAIAATAAAIYCLRRIAVEMPALPMREIAPTPVKPSHWWPLVVAGLIVAVCAGGEIAIYRFHKALPTHELPGLLMEAPWPQQIDWNYAIYDRDKQIGEADYHIVGQAQSGTLLFGTANFRGYNGLTGKPMKIFLHASWDRSSLMLRKLHRQRANDRGDSTFEYSDGAPPSKEARLSGGLYGVYELPWRLSAAVMLQAPRARPPVSLDLWYAPLDGVTVKQQLRIQMYPQPVMCPTHSGNVRTIRLDIGATASAWYDVRKPYTLIRYRVSGTDWVLVK
;
A
#
# COMPACT_ATOMS: atom_id res chain seq x y z
N MET A 1 -5.92 7.62 14.35
CA MET A 1 -6.70 7.82 15.59
C MET A 1 -6.15 8.91 16.53
N ALA A 2 -4.85 8.93 16.86
CA ALA A 2 -4.31 9.96 17.77
C ALA A 2 -4.45 11.40 17.21
N ALA A 3 -4.21 11.60 15.91
CA ALA A 3 -4.37 12.89 15.26
C ALA A 3 -5.82 13.38 15.29
N GLU A 4 -6.79 12.49 15.10
CA GLU A 4 -8.22 12.80 15.09
C GLU A 4 -8.71 13.16 16.50
N LEU A 5 -8.30 12.41 17.52
CA LEU A 5 -8.72 12.67 18.90
C LEU A 5 -8.07 13.92 19.49
N PHE A 6 -6.74 14.06 19.35
CA PHE A 6 -5.99 15.14 19.99
C PHE A 6 -5.85 16.38 19.11
N GLY A 7 -5.71 16.21 17.80
CA GLY A 7 -5.53 17.31 16.85
C GLY A 7 -6.83 17.92 16.34
N ILE A 8 -7.97 17.23 16.46
CA ILE A 8 -9.25 17.70 15.92
C ILE A 8 -10.31 17.79 17.03
N LEU A 9 -10.64 16.67 17.67
CA LEU A 9 -11.73 16.60 18.64
C LEU A 9 -11.44 17.43 19.89
N LEU A 10 -10.26 17.29 20.48
CA LEU A 10 -9.90 18.04 21.69
C LEU A 10 -10.00 19.56 21.49
N PRO A 11 -9.41 20.17 20.44
CA PRO A 11 -9.62 21.59 20.14
C PRO A 11 -11.10 21.96 19.98
N ALA A 12 -11.88 21.17 19.25
CA ALA A 12 -13.31 21.43 19.06
C ALA A 12 -14.07 21.47 20.40
N LEU A 13 -13.78 20.53 21.29
CA LEU A 13 -14.37 20.47 22.62
C LEU A 13 -13.94 21.67 23.47
N LEU A 14 -12.63 21.98 23.53
CA LEU A 14 -12.08 23.10 24.31
C LEU A 14 -12.70 24.42 23.87
N PHE A 15 -12.72 24.71 22.57
CA PHE A 15 -13.31 25.95 22.07
C PHE A 15 -14.83 26.00 22.27
N ALA A 16 -15.53 24.87 22.18
CA ALA A 16 -16.95 24.81 22.49
C ALA A 16 -17.24 25.08 23.98
N THR A 17 -16.31 24.73 24.89
CA THR A 17 -16.44 25.07 26.31
C THR A 17 -16.40 26.58 26.55
N ALA A 18 -15.53 27.30 25.82
CA ALA A 18 -15.39 28.74 25.91
C ALA A 18 -16.60 29.51 25.33
N ALA A 19 -17.42 28.86 24.49
CA ALA A 19 -18.59 29.45 23.84
C ALA A 19 -19.89 29.40 24.66
N GLY A 20 -19.81 29.08 25.96
CA GLY A 20 -20.94 29.02 26.89
C GLY A 20 -21.68 27.67 26.84
N SER A 21 -22.42 27.39 25.75
CA SER A 21 -23.16 26.12 25.61
C SER A 21 -22.52 25.18 24.60
N ARG A 22 -21.87 24.11 25.08
CA ARG A 22 -21.23 23.08 24.23
C ARG A 22 -22.20 22.47 23.22
N LYS A 23 -23.45 22.20 23.63
CA LYS A 23 -24.47 21.60 22.76
C LYS A 23 -24.84 22.51 21.59
N GLN A 24 -24.93 23.82 21.82
CA GLN A 24 -25.23 24.79 20.77
C GLN A 24 -23.99 25.07 19.92
N ALA A 25 -22.82 25.24 20.55
CA ALA A 25 -21.56 25.50 19.88
C ALA A 25 -21.16 24.37 18.91
N LEU A 26 -21.48 23.11 19.26
CA LEU A 26 -21.22 21.93 18.44
C LEU A 26 -22.45 21.45 17.65
N ARG A 27 -23.58 22.16 17.70
CA ARG A 27 -24.82 21.82 16.95
C ARG A 27 -25.28 20.37 17.18
N LEU A 28 -25.32 19.95 18.44
CA LEU A 28 -25.68 18.58 18.85
C LEU A 28 -27.20 18.33 18.91
N LYS A 29 -28.02 19.24 18.40
CA LYS A 29 -29.48 19.09 18.40
C LYS A 29 -29.87 17.85 17.61
N TRP A 30 -30.52 16.88 18.23
CA TRP A 30 -31.05 15.70 17.56
C TRP A 30 -32.23 16.09 16.65
N VAL A 31 -32.26 15.55 15.43
CA VAL A 31 -33.25 15.88 14.41
C VAL A 31 -34.00 14.64 13.87
N GLY A 32 -33.81 13.49 14.51
CA GLY A 32 -34.45 12.23 14.15
C GLY A 32 -33.60 11.35 13.23
N LEU A 33 -34.02 10.08 13.10
CA LEU A 33 -33.31 9.07 12.31
C LEU A 33 -33.47 9.26 10.81
N ARG A 34 -34.64 9.74 10.35
CA ARG A 34 -34.91 9.91 8.92
C ARG A 34 -33.90 10.85 8.23
N PRO A 35 -33.61 12.06 8.74
CA PRO A 35 -32.57 12.92 8.17
C PRO A 35 -31.17 12.30 8.21
N CYS A 36 -30.85 11.50 9.25
CA CYS A 36 -29.57 10.81 9.34
C CYS A 36 -29.45 9.70 8.28
N GLY A 37 -30.50 8.91 8.09
CA GLY A 37 -30.55 7.89 7.02
C GLY A 37 -30.43 8.51 5.63
N MET A 38 -31.10 9.64 5.40
CA MET A 38 -30.92 10.43 4.18
C MET A 38 -29.49 10.94 4.04
N GLY A 39 -28.86 11.33 5.16
CA GLY A 39 -27.43 11.66 5.22
C GLY A 39 -26.58 10.53 4.66
N VAL A 40 -26.71 9.30 5.17
CA VAL A 40 -25.95 8.13 4.69
C VAL A 40 -26.10 7.95 3.17
N VAL A 41 -27.33 8.05 2.65
CA VAL A 41 -27.62 7.95 1.20
C VAL A 41 -26.93 9.07 0.42
N ILE A 42 -26.96 10.30 0.92
CA ILE A 42 -26.26 11.44 0.29
C ILE A 42 -24.76 11.18 0.25
N GLY A 43 -24.17 10.74 1.36
CA GLY A 43 -22.75 10.42 1.46
C GLY A 43 -22.29 9.38 0.45
N ALA A 44 -22.94 8.21 0.49
CA ALA A 44 -22.64 7.12 -0.43
C ALA A 44 -22.92 7.50 -1.90
N GLY A 45 -24.02 8.21 -2.15
CA GLY A 45 -24.44 8.59 -3.49
C GLY A 45 -23.66 9.75 -4.12
N LEU A 46 -23.02 10.61 -3.32
CA LEU A 46 -22.10 11.63 -3.83
C LEU A 46 -20.67 11.13 -4.01
N PHE A 47 -20.33 9.95 -3.45
CA PHE A 47 -19.00 9.36 -3.60
C PHE A 47 -18.56 9.19 -5.06
N PRO A 48 -19.40 8.71 -6.01
CA PRO A 48 -19.02 8.60 -7.41
C PRO A 48 -18.66 9.96 -8.05
N LEU A 49 -19.40 11.02 -7.70
CA LEU A 49 -19.10 12.37 -8.19
C LEU A 49 -17.78 12.89 -7.62
N ALA A 50 -17.53 12.66 -6.32
CA ALA A 50 -16.26 12.99 -5.69
C ALA A 50 -15.09 12.21 -6.32
N ALA A 51 -15.27 10.92 -6.60
CA ALA A 51 -14.28 10.09 -7.27
C ALA A 51 -13.99 10.57 -8.71
N ALA A 52 -15.03 10.96 -9.46
CA ALA A 52 -14.87 11.52 -10.81
C ALA A 52 -14.12 12.86 -10.79
N ALA A 53 -14.42 13.73 -9.82
CA ALA A 53 -13.70 14.99 -9.64
C ALA A 53 -12.23 14.75 -9.27
N GLY A 54 -11.94 13.78 -8.40
CA GLY A 54 -10.57 13.35 -8.10
C GLY A 54 -9.84 12.84 -9.33
N ALA A 55 -10.45 11.93 -10.10
CA ALA A 55 -9.85 11.40 -11.33
C ALA A 55 -9.57 12.48 -12.39
N LEU A 56 -10.43 13.50 -12.48
CA LEU A 56 -10.18 14.67 -13.34
C LEU A 56 -8.99 15.49 -12.83
N ALA A 57 -8.89 15.69 -11.52
CA ALA A 57 -7.76 16.39 -10.88
C ALA A 57 -6.43 15.69 -11.20
N GLU A 58 -6.39 14.37 -11.05
CA GLU A 58 -5.19 13.57 -11.37
C GLU A 58 -4.78 13.72 -12.83
N LYS A 59 -5.74 13.75 -13.76
CA LYS A 59 -5.46 13.99 -15.19
C LYS A 59 -4.90 15.39 -15.45
N ILE A 60 -5.42 16.41 -14.78
CA ILE A 60 -4.97 17.80 -14.94
C ILE A 60 -3.59 18.01 -14.31
N LEU A 61 -3.39 17.50 -13.09
CA LEU A 61 -2.14 17.66 -12.33
C LEU A 61 -1.04 16.71 -12.82
N GLY A 62 -1.40 15.64 -13.52
CA GLY A 62 -0.47 14.67 -14.08
C GLY A 62 0.12 13.70 -13.04
N TYR A 63 -0.49 13.57 -11.87
CA TYR A 63 -0.08 12.62 -10.84
C TYR A 63 -1.25 12.12 -9.96
N PRO A 64 -1.25 10.83 -9.56
CA PRO A 64 -2.24 10.29 -8.64
C PRO A 64 -1.91 10.56 -7.17
N PHE A 65 -2.95 10.56 -6.34
CA PHE A 65 -2.75 10.42 -4.90
C PHE A 65 -2.37 8.98 -4.55
N HIS A 66 -1.28 8.79 -3.80
CA HIS A 66 -0.83 7.48 -3.34
C HIS A 66 -0.86 7.41 -1.82
N LEU A 67 -1.45 6.33 -1.31
CA LEU A 67 -1.32 5.96 0.08
C LEU A 67 0.01 5.21 0.29
N PRO A 68 0.69 5.38 1.45
CA PRO A 68 1.93 4.68 1.73
C PRO A 68 1.80 3.15 1.64
N PRO A 69 2.86 2.42 1.24
CA PRO A 69 2.89 0.97 1.36
C PRO A 69 2.63 0.53 2.80
N GLY A 70 1.74 -0.43 3.00
CA GLY A 70 1.31 -0.88 4.34
C GLY A 70 0.16 -0.08 4.96
N PHE A 71 -0.40 0.92 4.27
CA PHE A 71 -1.60 1.62 4.72
C PHE A 71 -2.85 0.72 4.71
N PHE A 72 -2.92 -0.24 3.78
CA PHE A 72 -4.05 -1.16 3.69
C PHE A 72 -3.89 -2.33 4.67
N PRO A 73 -4.96 -2.70 5.38
CA PRO A 73 -4.91 -3.81 6.33
C PRO A 73 -4.76 -5.15 5.62
N THR A 74 -4.00 -6.07 6.21
CA THR A 74 -3.75 -7.42 5.70
C THR A 74 -4.46 -8.51 6.50
N ASP A 75 -4.93 -8.20 7.70
CA ASP A 75 -5.64 -9.10 8.60
C ASP A 75 -7.00 -8.53 9.02
N LEU A 76 -7.83 -9.36 9.65
CA LEU A 76 -9.18 -8.97 10.09
C LEU A 76 -9.14 -7.87 11.15
N GLY A 77 -8.22 -7.94 12.11
CA GLY A 77 -8.09 -6.93 13.17
C GLY A 77 -7.71 -5.56 12.60
N GLY A 78 -6.71 -5.55 11.72
CA GLY A 78 -6.33 -4.36 10.95
C GLY A 78 -7.50 -3.81 10.12
N THR A 79 -8.30 -4.70 9.51
CA THR A 79 -9.45 -4.31 8.67
C THR A 79 -10.54 -3.64 9.49
N LEU A 80 -10.88 -4.20 10.64
CA LEU A 80 -11.87 -3.63 11.56
C LEU A 80 -11.39 -2.27 12.11
N LEU A 81 -10.12 -2.18 12.50
CA LEU A 81 -9.53 -0.92 12.96
C LEU A 81 -9.52 0.15 11.86
N TYR A 82 -9.15 -0.22 10.64
CA TYR A 82 -9.16 0.64 9.46
C TYR A 82 -10.58 1.17 9.17
N ALA A 83 -11.56 0.27 9.14
CA ALA A 83 -12.96 0.62 8.91
C ALA A 83 -13.52 1.53 10.01
N PHE A 84 -13.19 1.27 11.28
CA PHE A 84 -13.58 2.13 12.39
C PHE A 84 -12.93 3.50 12.33
N ALA A 85 -11.62 3.56 12.07
CA ALA A 85 -10.86 4.81 12.04
C ALA A 85 -11.37 5.73 10.92
N LEU A 86 -11.49 5.23 9.69
CA LEU A 86 -11.93 6.03 8.55
C LEU A 86 -13.44 6.21 8.48
N GLY A 87 -14.22 5.15 8.77
CA GLY A 87 -15.67 5.16 8.65
C GLY A 87 -16.35 5.91 9.78
N VAL A 88 -15.82 5.84 11.01
CA VAL A 88 -16.51 6.36 12.21
C VAL A 88 -15.70 7.46 12.89
N SER A 89 -14.46 7.19 13.28
CA SER A 89 -13.65 8.11 14.10
C SER A 89 -13.38 9.43 13.38
N ALA A 90 -12.93 9.37 12.12
CA ALA A 90 -12.68 10.57 11.32
C ALA A 90 -13.97 11.40 11.09
N PRO A 91 -15.09 10.84 10.59
CA PRO A 91 -16.35 11.58 10.48
C PRO A 91 -16.82 12.20 11.79
N PHE A 92 -16.69 11.48 12.91
CA PHE A 92 -17.08 12.01 14.22
C PHE A 92 -16.25 13.24 14.62
N CYS A 93 -14.92 13.12 14.59
CA CYS A 93 -14.03 14.19 15.03
C CYS A 93 -14.09 15.41 14.10
N GLU A 94 -14.07 15.17 12.80
CA GLU A 94 -14.03 16.24 11.81
C GLU A 94 -15.35 17.03 11.76
N GLU A 95 -16.50 16.37 11.84
CA GLU A 95 -17.79 17.07 11.85
C GLU A 95 -17.97 17.95 13.08
N MET A 96 -17.51 17.51 14.25
CA MET A 96 -17.55 18.31 15.47
C MET A 96 -16.76 19.61 15.34
N LEU A 97 -15.56 19.56 14.73
CA LEU A 97 -14.74 20.75 14.51
C LEU A 97 -15.32 21.65 13.42
N PHE A 98 -15.48 21.12 12.20
CA PHE A 98 -15.78 21.95 11.03
C PHE A 98 -17.25 22.39 10.97
N ARG A 99 -18.19 21.46 11.16
CA ARG A 99 -19.63 21.72 10.99
C ARG A 99 -20.32 22.09 12.29
N GLY A 100 -19.79 21.60 13.42
CA GLY A 100 -20.15 22.02 14.76
C GLY A 100 -19.58 23.41 15.05
N TYR A 101 -18.31 23.45 15.45
CA TYR A 101 -17.70 24.65 16.00
C TYR A 101 -17.44 25.76 14.97
N ILE A 102 -16.67 25.51 13.91
CA ILE A 102 -16.21 26.54 12.97
C ILE A 102 -17.39 27.17 12.22
N LEU A 103 -18.28 26.34 11.65
CA LEU A 103 -19.48 26.83 10.96
C LEU A 103 -20.37 27.66 11.91
N GLY A 104 -20.56 27.19 13.15
CA GLY A 104 -21.29 27.96 14.17
C GLY A 104 -20.60 29.27 14.54
N ALA A 105 -19.27 29.32 14.56
CA ALA A 105 -18.50 30.53 14.84
C ALA A 105 -18.66 31.57 13.73
N PHE A 106 -18.62 31.17 12.45
CA PHE A 106 -18.88 32.09 11.34
C PHE A 106 -20.31 32.64 11.35
N GLU A 107 -21.31 31.82 11.69
CA GLU A 107 -22.69 32.30 11.86
C GLU A 107 -22.81 33.30 13.01
N ARG A 108 -22.20 33.03 14.17
CA ARG A 108 -22.19 33.97 15.31
C ARG A 108 -21.48 35.28 14.98
N ALA A 109 -20.46 35.22 14.13
CA ALA A 109 -19.76 36.39 13.61
C ALA A 109 -20.53 37.13 12.49
N GLY A 110 -21.79 36.75 12.20
CA GLY A 110 -22.65 37.45 11.25
C GLY A 110 -22.33 37.17 9.78
N TRP A 111 -21.57 36.12 9.47
CA TRP A 111 -21.25 35.77 8.09
C TRP A 111 -22.51 35.34 7.34
N ARG A 112 -22.63 35.76 6.07
CA ARG A 112 -23.70 35.29 5.19
C ARG A 112 -23.62 33.77 5.03
N PRO A 113 -24.74 33.03 4.98
CA PRO A 113 -24.76 31.58 4.84
C PRO A 113 -23.86 31.03 3.73
N ARG A 114 -23.95 31.62 2.53
CA ARG A 114 -23.13 31.19 1.38
C ARG A 114 -21.63 31.33 1.67
N THR A 115 -21.21 32.44 2.28
CA THR A 115 -19.81 32.69 2.62
C THR A 115 -19.32 31.73 3.69
N ALA A 116 -20.10 31.48 4.74
CA ALA A 116 -19.75 30.53 5.79
C ALA A 116 -19.63 29.09 5.25
N ILE A 117 -20.55 28.67 4.38
CA ILE A 117 -20.51 27.34 3.75
C ILE A 117 -19.25 27.17 2.90
N LEU A 118 -18.96 28.14 2.03
CA LEU A 118 -17.79 28.10 1.17
C LEU A 118 -16.48 28.12 1.97
N ALA A 119 -16.39 28.95 3.01
CA ALA A 119 -15.20 29.04 3.86
C ALA A 119 -14.94 27.74 4.62
N VAL A 120 -15.97 27.12 5.22
CA VAL A 120 -15.81 25.84 5.94
C VAL A 120 -15.47 24.71 4.99
N ALA A 121 -16.10 24.65 3.80
CA ALA A 121 -15.76 23.66 2.79
C ALA A 121 -14.31 23.81 2.30
N ALA A 122 -13.84 25.05 2.11
CA ALA A 122 -12.46 25.35 1.73
C ALA A 122 -11.46 24.95 2.83
N LEU A 123 -11.73 25.30 4.10
CA LEU A 123 -10.88 24.90 5.23
C LEU A 123 -10.80 23.37 5.37
N PHE A 124 -11.93 22.67 5.24
CA PHE A 124 -11.99 21.21 5.28
C PHE A 124 -11.20 20.57 4.13
N THR A 125 -11.31 21.14 2.93
CA THR A 125 -10.56 20.65 1.75
C THR A 125 -9.05 20.86 1.95
N ALA A 126 -8.65 22.05 2.40
CA ALA A 126 -7.27 22.38 2.70
C ALA A 126 -6.66 21.48 3.79
N PHE A 127 -7.46 21.09 4.78
CA PHE A 127 -7.04 20.18 5.86
C PHE A 127 -6.56 18.80 5.37
N HIS A 128 -6.91 18.39 4.15
CA HIS A 128 -6.47 17.12 3.58
C HIS A 128 -5.05 17.18 3.00
N LEU A 129 -4.45 18.37 2.91
CA LEU A 129 -3.04 18.61 2.57
C LEU A 129 -2.54 17.91 1.29
N SER A 130 -3.44 17.59 0.36
CA SER A 130 -3.09 16.92 -0.90
C SER A 130 -3.89 17.49 -2.08
N PRO A 131 -3.25 18.28 -2.98
CA PRO A 131 -3.93 18.94 -4.09
C PRO A 131 -4.62 17.98 -5.06
N SER A 132 -4.03 16.81 -5.29
CA SER A 132 -4.62 15.75 -6.13
C SER A 132 -5.98 15.28 -5.60
N ARG A 133 -6.22 15.39 -4.29
CA ARG A 133 -7.50 15.02 -3.65
C ARG A 133 -8.50 16.17 -3.56
N PHE A 134 -8.06 17.42 -3.68
CA PHE A 134 -8.90 18.58 -3.36
C PHE A 134 -10.23 18.61 -4.12
N PRO A 135 -10.28 18.37 -5.45
CA PRO A 135 -11.56 18.44 -6.16
C PRO A 135 -12.58 17.40 -5.67
N GLY A 136 -12.12 16.18 -5.38
CA GLY A 136 -13.00 15.13 -4.82
C GLY A 136 -13.47 15.46 -3.41
N VAL A 137 -12.56 15.92 -2.54
CA VAL A 137 -12.89 16.31 -1.16
C VAL A 137 -13.83 17.51 -1.14
N ALA A 138 -13.65 18.49 -2.02
CA ALA A 138 -14.47 19.70 -2.08
C ALA A 138 -15.94 19.43 -2.37
N VAL A 139 -16.25 18.45 -3.25
CA VAL A 139 -17.63 18.04 -3.57
C VAL A 139 -18.37 17.61 -2.30
N LEU A 140 -17.77 16.70 -1.53
CA LEU A 140 -18.35 16.25 -0.27
C LEU A 140 -18.35 17.38 0.77
N ALA A 141 -17.27 18.14 0.87
CA ALA A 141 -17.13 19.20 1.86
C ALA A 141 -18.25 20.25 1.76
N LEU A 142 -18.64 20.62 0.54
CA LEU A 142 -19.76 21.53 0.28
C LEU A 142 -21.09 20.92 0.72
N ALA A 143 -21.37 19.68 0.33
CA ALA A 143 -22.62 18.99 0.67
C ALA A 143 -22.78 18.82 2.20
N LEU A 144 -21.74 18.33 2.88
CA LEU A 144 -21.74 18.14 4.33
C LEU A 144 -22.01 19.44 5.08
N THR A 145 -21.33 20.52 4.67
CA THR A 145 -21.47 21.84 5.28
C THR A 145 -22.86 22.43 5.04
N TYR A 146 -23.40 22.28 3.83
CA TYR A 146 -24.76 22.68 3.51
C TYR A 146 -25.80 21.93 4.34
N ILE A 147 -25.67 20.60 4.48
CA ILE A 147 -26.58 19.77 5.28
C ILE A 147 -26.55 20.21 6.75
N ALA A 148 -25.37 20.40 7.32
CA ALA A 148 -25.22 20.87 8.71
C ALA A 148 -25.83 22.26 8.90
N TRP A 149 -25.60 23.19 7.95
CA TRP A 149 -26.21 24.51 7.95
C TRP A 149 -27.73 24.44 7.88
N ARG A 150 -28.29 23.69 6.93
CA ARG A 150 -29.73 23.58 6.69
C ARG A 150 -30.46 22.96 7.88
N SER A 151 -29.91 21.89 8.45
CA SER A 151 -30.49 21.14 9.56
C SER A 151 -30.19 21.72 10.95
N ARG A 152 -29.24 22.67 11.05
CA ARG A 152 -28.68 23.19 12.32
C ARG A 152 -28.21 22.06 13.26
N SER A 153 -27.77 20.95 12.69
CA SER A 153 -27.39 19.73 13.39
C SER A 153 -26.22 19.07 12.68
N ILE A 154 -25.24 18.55 13.43
CA ILE A 154 -24.16 17.75 12.83
C ILE A 154 -24.57 16.31 12.53
N TRP A 155 -25.68 15.81 13.09
CA TRP A 155 -26.01 14.39 12.95
C TRP A 155 -26.27 13.96 11.50
N PRO A 156 -27.04 14.71 10.69
CA PRO A 156 -27.24 14.35 9.29
C PRO A 156 -25.98 14.49 8.43
N SER A 157 -25.13 15.50 8.70
CA SER A 157 -23.85 15.65 7.99
C SER A 157 -22.86 14.58 8.40
N MET A 158 -22.78 14.22 9.68
CA MET A 158 -21.95 13.11 10.16
C MET A 158 -22.37 11.77 9.59
N ALA A 159 -23.68 11.51 9.46
CA ALA A 159 -24.17 10.32 8.78
C ALA A 159 -23.82 10.32 7.28
N ALA A 160 -23.86 11.47 6.60
CA ALA A 160 -23.39 11.59 5.23
C ALA A 160 -21.88 11.39 5.10
N HIS A 161 -21.09 11.92 6.01
CA HIS A 161 -19.64 11.72 6.00
C HIS A 161 -19.31 10.24 6.26
N PHE A 162 -19.96 9.61 7.23
CA PHE A 162 -19.90 8.16 7.46
C PHE A 162 -20.24 7.36 6.18
N GLY A 163 -21.33 7.71 5.48
CA GLY A 163 -21.74 7.02 4.25
C GLY A 163 -20.71 7.11 3.12
N ALA A 164 -20.11 8.29 2.94
CA ALA A 164 -19.05 8.50 1.95
C ALA A 164 -17.78 7.70 2.30
N ASN A 165 -17.31 7.80 3.55
CA ASN A 165 -16.10 7.11 3.99
C ASN A 165 -16.29 5.60 4.03
N SER A 166 -17.45 5.11 4.45
CA SER A 166 -17.76 3.68 4.43
C SER A 166 -17.78 3.13 3.01
N THR A 167 -18.29 3.91 2.04
CA THR A 167 -18.23 3.55 0.62
C THR A 167 -16.77 3.45 0.15
N ALA A 168 -15.92 4.41 0.54
CA ALA A 168 -14.48 4.38 0.25
C ALA A 168 -13.79 3.14 0.85
N VAL A 169 -14.09 2.81 2.11
CA VAL A 169 -13.55 1.65 2.82
C VAL A 169 -13.96 0.35 2.14
N VAL A 170 -15.26 0.18 1.84
CA VAL A 170 -15.77 -1.02 1.16
C VAL A 170 -15.11 -1.19 -0.21
N LEU A 171 -15.03 -0.12 -1.01
CA LEU A 171 -14.37 -0.17 -2.32
C LEU A 171 -12.86 -0.44 -2.21
N SER A 172 -12.21 0.07 -1.17
CA SER A 172 -10.80 -0.18 -0.90
C SER A 172 -10.53 -1.65 -0.55
N ILE A 173 -11.33 -2.23 0.34
CA ILE A 173 -11.22 -3.66 0.71
C ILE A 173 -11.52 -4.55 -0.50
N ALA A 174 -12.58 -4.21 -1.25
CA ALA A 174 -12.99 -4.89 -2.47
C ALA A 174 -11.91 -4.91 -3.56
N ARG A 175 -11.14 -3.83 -3.73
CA ARG A 175 -10.04 -3.77 -4.70
C ARG A 175 -8.85 -4.63 -4.29
N ASN A 176 -8.62 -4.81 -2.99
CA ASN A 176 -7.48 -5.56 -2.47
C ASN A 176 -7.74 -7.07 -2.39
N SER A 177 -9.00 -7.53 -2.48
CA SER A 177 -9.30 -8.96 -2.61
C SER A 177 -9.04 -9.43 -4.05
N ALA A 178 -7.95 -10.18 -4.23
CA ALA A 178 -7.43 -10.63 -5.54
C ALA A 178 -8.35 -11.54 -6.38
N GLN A 179 -9.60 -11.75 -5.97
CA GLN A 179 -10.54 -12.70 -6.57
C GLN A 179 -11.78 -12.04 -7.20
N MET A 180 -11.91 -10.70 -7.16
CA MET A 180 -13.06 -10.06 -7.78
C MET A 180 -12.84 -9.78 -9.27
N GLN A 181 -13.67 -10.42 -10.09
CA GLN A 181 -13.80 -10.09 -11.51
C GLN A 181 -14.15 -8.59 -11.62
N LYS A 182 -13.43 -7.86 -12.48
CA LYS A 182 -13.68 -6.42 -12.66
C LYS A 182 -15.15 -6.23 -13.08
N PRO A 183 -15.94 -5.45 -12.35
CA PRO A 183 -17.34 -5.24 -12.68
C PRO A 183 -17.48 -4.55 -14.03
N ASN A 184 -18.56 -4.87 -14.76
CA ASN A 184 -18.83 -4.26 -16.05
C ASN A 184 -18.91 -2.73 -15.91
N PRO A 185 -18.13 -1.94 -16.68
CA PRO A 185 -18.08 -0.49 -16.54
C PRO A 185 -19.44 0.19 -16.75
N LEU A 186 -20.29 -0.35 -17.62
CA LEU A 186 -21.65 0.15 -17.83
C LEU A 186 -22.51 -0.02 -16.57
N VAL A 187 -22.43 -1.18 -15.92
CA VAL A 187 -23.16 -1.45 -14.67
C VAL A 187 -22.69 -0.50 -13.58
N VAL A 188 -21.38 -0.29 -13.44
CA VAL A 188 -20.81 0.67 -12.48
C VAL A 188 -21.32 2.09 -12.76
N ALA A 189 -21.35 2.51 -14.02
CA ALA A 189 -21.85 3.83 -14.41
C ALA A 189 -23.34 4.01 -14.08
N LEU A 190 -24.18 3.01 -14.40
CA LEU A 190 -25.62 3.06 -14.09
C LEU A 190 -25.88 3.12 -12.58
N LEU A 191 -25.16 2.32 -11.79
CA LEU A 191 -25.24 2.37 -10.32
C LEU A 191 -24.78 3.71 -9.77
N ALA A 192 -23.71 4.29 -10.31
CA ALA A 192 -23.22 5.61 -9.92
C ALA A 192 -24.25 6.71 -10.22
N ILE A 193 -24.90 6.67 -11.39
CA ILE A 193 -25.96 7.61 -11.76
C ILE A 193 -27.16 7.47 -10.81
N ALA A 194 -27.63 6.24 -10.58
CA ALA A 194 -28.74 5.98 -9.68
C ALA A 194 -28.45 6.45 -8.25
N ALA A 195 -27.24 6.17 -7.74
CA ALA A 195 -26.81 6.60 -6.42
C ALA A 195 -26.73 8.13 -6.31
N THR A 196 -26.21 8.80 -7.35
CA THR A 196 -26.13 10.27 -7.42
C THR A 196 -27.53 10.89 -7.46
N ALA A 197 -28.45 10.32 -8.23
CA ALA A 197 -29.84 10.77 -8.29
C ALA A 197 -30.55 10.63 -6.94
N ALA A 198 -30.34 9.51 -6.23
CA ALA A 198 -30.85 9.30 -4.88
C ALA A 198 -30.28 10.33 -3.89
N ALA A 199 -28.97 10.62 -3.97
CA ALA A 199 -28.35 11.67 -3.16
C ALA A 199 -28.95 13.05 -3.43
N ILE A 200 -29.16 13.43 -4.70
CA ILE A 200 -29.79 14.72 -5.06
C ILE A 200 -31.23 14.78 -4.53
N TYR A 201 -32.00 13.70 -4.64
CA TYR A 201 -33.34 13.62 -4.09
C TYR A 201 -33.35 13.81 -2.57
N CYS A 202 -32.51 13.06 -1.84
CA CYS A 202 -32.39 13.18 -0.39
C CYS A 202 -31.93 14.60 0.02
N LEU A 203 -30.97 15.19 -0.70
CA LEU A 203 -30.50 16.54 -0.45
C LEU A 203 -31.62 17.57 -0.65
N ARG A 204 -32.42 17.43 -1.71
CA ARG A 204 -33.61 18.28 -1.96
C ARG A 204 -34.63 18.14 -0.85
N ARG A 205 -34.87 16.91 -0.36
CA ARG A 205 -35.81 16.66 0.74
C ARG A 205 -35.35 17.30 2.04
N ILE A 206 -34.07 17.17 2.44
CA ILE A 206 -33.49 17.93 3.57
C ILE A 206 -33.64 19.45 3.33
N ALA A 207 -33.38 19.90 2.10
CA ALA A 207 -33.49 21.29 1.72
C ALA A 207 -34.93 21.84 1.75
N VAL A 208 -35.96 21.01 1.77
CA VAL A 208 -37.37 21.43 1.86
C VAL A 208 -37.91 21.25 3.27
N GLU A 209 -37.69 20.06 3.86
CA GLU A 209 -38.31 19.66 5.13
C GLU A 209 -37.66 20.28 6.37
N MET A 210 -36.41 20.73 6.28
CA MET A 210 -35.67 21.27 7.43
C MET A 210 -35.48 22.78 7.27
N PRO A 211 -36.51 23.63 7.51
CA PRO A 211 -36.36 25.08 7.41
C PRO A 211 -35.24 25.57 8.31
N ALA A 212 -34.35 26.40 7.75
CA ALA A 212 -33.27 27.01 8.48
C ALA A 212 -33.97 28.04 9.34
N LEU A 213 -33.87 27.90 10.67
CA LEU A 213 -34.41 28.91 11.57
C LEU A 213 -33.87 30.27 11.12
N PRO A 214 -34.73 31.30 10.99
CA PRO A 214 -34.28 32.63 10.66
C PRO A 214 -33.11 32.93 11.59
N MET A 215 -31.97 33.31 11.01
CA MET A 215 -30.93 33.95 11.79
C MET A 215 -31.67 35.01 12.60
N ARG A 216 -31.53 34.98 13.94
CA ARG A 216 -31.83 36.17 14.76
C ARG A 216 -31.28 37.34 13.94
N GLU A 217 -32.11 38.35 13.64
CA GLU A 217 -31.83 39.45 12.69
C GLU A 217 -30.58 40.26 13.07
N ILE A 218 -29.43 39.58 13.11
CA ILE A 218 -28.13 40.14 13.11
C ILE A 218 -27.94 40.41 11.63
N ALA A 219 -28.20 41.65 11.23
CA ALA A 219 -27.94 42.11 9.89
C ALA A 219 -26.55 41.60 9.48
N PRO A 220 -26.43 40.83 8.38
CA PRO A 220 -25.17 40.21 8.02
C PRO A 220 -24.11 41.29 7.87
N THR A 221 -23.13 41.29 8.76
CA THR A 221 -22.05 42.26 8.72
C THR A 221 -21.12 41.92 7.57
N PRO A 222 -20.65 42.91 6.79
CA PRO A 222 -19.60 42.67 5.80
C PRO A 222 -18.41 42.00 6.48
N VAL A 223 -17.96 40.86 5.96
CA VAL A 223 -16.82 40.14 6.53
C VAL A 223 -15.57 40.99 6.30
N LYS A 224 -14.98 41.50 7.38
CA LYS A 224 -13.74 42.29 7.32
C LYS A 224 -12.59 41.43 6.81
N PRO A 225 -11.64 41.98 6.02
CA PRO A 225 -10.44 41.27 5.58
C PRO A 225 -9.67 40.58 6.72
N SER A 226 -9.62 41.21 7.90
CA SER A 226 -8.97 40.65 9.10
C SER A 226 -9.57 39.33 9.60
N HIS A 227 -10.81 38.99 9.22
CA HIS A 227 -11.44 37.72 9.60
C HIS A 227 -11.05 36.55 8.69
N TRP A 228 -10.34 36.80 7.58
CA TRP A 228 -9.94 35.77 6.61
C TRP A 228 -8.57 35.15 6.92
N TRP A 229 -7.87 35.61 7.96
CA TRP A 229 -6.55 35.09 8.32
C TRP A 229 -6.48 33.55 8.45
N PRO A 230 -7.50 32.80 8.93
CA PRO A 230 -7.41 31.34 9.01
C PRO A 230 -7.31 30.69 7.63
N LEU A 231 -7.99 31.26 6.63
CA LEU A 231 -7.91 30.80 5.24
C LEU A 231 -6.57 31.17 4.59
N VAL A 232 -6.00 32.32 4.95
CA VAL A 232 -4.64 32.71 4.52
C VAL A 232 -3.61 31.73 5.07
N VAL A 233 -3.66 31.43 6.38
CA VAL A 233 -2.75 30.46 7.02
C VAL A 233 -2.93 29.06 6.42
N ALA A 234 -4.18 28.61 6.23
CA ALA A 234 -4.46 27.34 5.57
C ALA A 234 -3.89 27.31 4.14
N GLY A 235 -4.03 28.40 3.38
CA GLY A 235 -3.47 28.54 2.04
C GLY A 235 -1.95 28.44 2.02
N LEU A 236 -1.25 29.05 2.98
CA LEU A 236 0.20 28.95 3.12
C LEU A 236 0.65 27.52 3.43
N ILE A 237 -0.01 26.84 4.38
CA ILE A 237 0.30 25.44 4.72
C ILE A 237 0.06 24.54 3.51
N VAL A 238 -1.05 24.72 2.82
CA VAL A 238 -1.37 23.98 1.58
C VAL A 238 -0.31 24.23 0.52
N ALA A 239 0.15 25.46 0.30
CA ALA A 239 1.17 25.76 -0.69
C ALA A 239 2.49 25.03 -0.39
N VAL A 240 2.91 24.98 0.88
CA VAL A 240 4.10 24.24 1.32
C VAL A 240 3.92 22.73 1.10
N CYS A 241 2.80 22.15 1.56
CA CYS A 241 2.52 20.73 1.40
C CYS A 241 2.39 20.32 -0.08
N ALA A 242 1.69 21.12 -0.88
CA ALA A 242 1.56 20.93 -2.33
C ALA A 242 2.91 20.97 -3.04
N GLY A 243 3.76 21.95 -2.69
CA GLY A 243 5.13 22.03 -3.19
C GLY A 243 5.94 20.79 -2.84
N GLY A 244 5.83 20.31 -1.61
CA GLY A 244 6.44 19.05 -1.15
C GLY A 244 5.93 17.82 -1.92
N GLU A 245 4.62 17.64 -2.05
CA GLU A 245 4.00 16.53 -2.77
C GLU A 245 4.44 16.50 -4.24
N ILE A 246 4.41 17.64 -4.92
CA ILE A 246 4.85 17.76 -6.32
C ILE A 246 6.36 17.50 -6.44
N ALA A 247 7.18 18.02 -5.53
CA ALA A 247 8.63 17.79 -5.53
C ALA A 247 8.96 16.31 -5.32
N ILE A 248 8.31 15.66 -4.34
CA ILE A 248 8.44 14.22 -4.07
C ILE A 248 8.00 13.42 -5.29
N TYR A 249 6.87 13.76 -5.90
CA TYR A 249 6.39 13.06 -7.10
C TYR A 249 7.36 13.21 -8.27
N ARG A 250 7.83 14.43 -8.56
CA ARG A 250 8.82 14.68 -9.62
C ARG A 250 10.14 13.98 -9.34
N PHE A 251 10.58 13.93 -8.09
CA PHE A 251 11.77 13.20 -7.67
C PHE A 251 11.61 11.69 -7.87
N HIS A 252 10.47 11.11 -7.48
CA HIS A 252 10.18 9.70 -7.72
C HIS A 252 10.03 9.36 -9.21
N LYS A 253 9.49 10.26 -10.03
CA LYS A 253 9.41 10.10 -11.49
C LYS A 253 10.78 10.27 -12.18
N ALA A 254 11.68 11.08 -11.60
CA ALA A 254 13.02 11.32 -12.11
C ALA A 254 14.02 10.23 -11.68
N LEU A 255 13.79 9.59 -10.53
CA LEU A 255 14.30 8.25 -10.27
C LEU A 255 13.71 7.35 -11.37
N PRO A 256 14.51 6.52 -12.07
CA PRO A 256 13.97 5.60 -13.05
C PRO A 256 13.05 4.59 -12.34
N THR A 257 11.77 4.93 -12.20
CA THR A 257 10.67 3.98 -11.98
C THR A 257 10.37 3.29 -13.29
N HIS A 258 11.39 2.72 -13.89
CA HIS A 258 11.16 1.52 -14.63
C HIS A 258 10.74 0.49 -13.57
N GLU A 259 9.49 0.02 -13.62
CA GLU A 259 9.38 -1.44 -13.79
C GLU A 259 10.46 -1.75 -14.83
N LEU A 260 11.60 -2.29 -14.39
CA LEU A 260 12.70 -2.65 -15.28
C LEU A 260 12.04 -3.32 -16.48
N PRO A 261 11.94 -2.65 -17.64
CA PRO A 261 10.98 -3.00 -18.66
C PRO A 261 11.33 -4.40 -19.08
N GLY A 262 10.56 -5.39 -18.61
CA GLY A 262 11.03 -6.75 -18.29
C GLY A 262 12.41 -6.97 -18.86
N LEU A 263 13.45 -6.52 -18.13
CA LEU A 263 14.77 -6.34 -18.73
C LEU A 263 15.11 -7.72 -19.26
N LEU A 264 15.15 -7.86 -20.59
CA LEU A 264 15.43 -9.13 -21.25
C LEU A 264 16.89 -9.42 -20.93
N MET A 265 17.08 -10.00 -19.76
CA MET A 265 18.36 -10.41 -19.26
C MET A 265 18.59 -11.76 -19.89
N GLU A 266 19.24 -11.78 -21.04
CA GLU A 266 19.90 -13.00 -21.46
C GLU A 266 20.92 -13.35 -20.39
N ALA A 267 20.58 -14.37 -19.62
CA ALA A 267 21.36 -14.71 -18.46
C ALA A 267 22.75 -15.18 -18.95
N PRO A 268 23.85 -14.53 -18.54
CA PRO A 268 25.17 -14.63 -19.19
C PRO A 268 25.93 -15.89 -18.76
N TRP A 269 25.19 -16.97 -18.47
CA TRP A 269 25.78 -18.22 -18.04
C TRP A 269 26.57 -18.78 -19.25
N PRO A 270 27.85 -19.16 -19.07
CA PRO A 270 28.53 -20.00 -20.05
C PRO A 270 27.72 -21.27 -20.33
N GLN A 271 28.08 -22.02 -21.39
CA GLN A 271 27.40 -23.26 -21.76
C GLN A 271 27.15 -24.21 -20.56
N GLN A 272 28.01 -24.18 -19.53
CA GLN A 272 27.88 -24.94 -18.30
C GLN A 272 28.49 -24.20 -17.09
N ILE A 273 27.82 -24.25 -15.93
CA ILE A 273 28.33 -23.80 -14.63
C ILE A 273 28.17 -24.92 -13.60
N ASP A 274 29.25 -25.21 -12.89
CA ASP A 274 29.28 -26.15 -11.77
C ASP A 274 29.75 -25.43 -10.51
N TRP A 275 28.99 -25.50 -9.42
CA TRP A 275 29.35 -24.91 -8.13
C TRP A 275 29.22 -25.94 -7.01
N ASN A 276 30.17 -25.90 -6.08
CA ASN A 276 30.15 -26.74 -4.88
C ASN A 276 30.09 -25.86 -3.64
N TYR A 277 29.13 -26.11 -2.75
CA TYR A 277 28.98 -25.40 -1.48
C TYR A 277 29.19 -26.35 -0.32
N ALA A 278 29.88 -25.85 0.71
CA ALA A 278 29.90 -26.45 2.02
C ALA A 278 28.88 -25.74 2.93
N ILE A 279 28.18 -26.51 3.75
CA ILE A 279 27.05 -26.04 4.55
C ILE A 279 27.40 -26.20 6.01
N TYR A 280 27.28 -25.12 6.77
CA TYR A 280 27.70 -25.00 8.15
C TYR A 280 26.52 -24.62 9.03
N ASP A 281 26.45 -25.24 10.20
CA ASP A 281 25.72 -24.71 11.35
C ASP A 281 26.75 -24.20 12.34
N ARG A 282 26.77 -22.87 12.54
CA ARG A 282 27.87 -22.16 13.21
C ARG A 282 29.21 -22.50 12.57
N ASP A 283 30.09 -23.22 13.27
CA ASP A 283 31.43 -23.60 12.79
C ASP A 283 31.54 -25.08 12.38
N LYS A 284 30.46 -25.85 12.51
CA LYS A 284 30.45 -27.28 12.16
C LYS A 284 29.89 -27.46 10.75
N GLN A 285 30.65 -28.10 9.87
CA GLN A 285 30.14 -28.51 8.57
C GLN A 285 29.09 -29.62 8.76
N ILE A 286 27.88 -29.38 8.27
CA ILE A 286 26.72 -30.28 8.38
C ILE A 286 26.26 -30.82 7.02
N GLY A 287 26.86 -30.37 5.93
CA GLY A 287 26.55 -30.88 4.60
C GLY A 287 27.31 -30.19 3.47
N GLU A 288 26.91 -30.55 2.27
CA GLU A 288 27.41 -30.06 1.01
C GLU A 288 26.29 -30.00 -0.04
N ALA A 289 26.47 -29.16 -1.04
CA ALA A 289 25.58 -29.07 -2.19
C ALA A 289 26.36 -28.88 -3.47
N ASP A 290 26.08 -29.71 -4.47
CA ASP A 290 26.57 -29.52 -5.83
C ASP A 290 25.45 -28.94 -6.68
N TYR A 291 25.79 -27.94 -7.47
CA TYR A 291 24.91 -27.31 -8.42
C TYR A 291 25.50 -27.45 -9.81
N HIS A 292 24.70 -27.96 -10.74
CA HIS A 292 25.08 -28.10 -12.15
C HIS A 292 24.04 -27.36 -12.99
N ILE A 293 24.48 -26.40 -13.78
CA ILE A 293 23.64 -25.57 -14.63
C ILE A 293 24.12 -25.71 -16.05
N VAL A 294 23.22 -26.04 -16.97
CA VAL A 294 23.54 -26.13 -18.39
C VAL A 294 22.61 -25.19 -19.15
N GLY A 295 23.21 -24.23 -19.85
CA GLY A 295 22.51 -23.43 -20.84
C GLY A 295 22.43 -24.21 -22.15
N GLN A 296 21.23 -24.48 -22.67
CA GLN A 296 21.13 -25.04 -24.02
C GLN A 296 21.75 -24.05 -25.04
N ALA A 297 22.21 -24.59 -26.18
CA ALA A 297 22.82 -23.84 -27.27
C ALA A 297 21.93 -22.65 -27.72
N GLN A 298 22.52 -21.69 -28.44
CA GLN A 298 21.99 -20.35 -28.75
C GLN A 298 20.53 -20.25 -29.26
N SER A 299 19.86 -21.34 -29.62
CA SER A 299 18.45 -21.39 -30.03
C SER A 299 17.45 -21.86 -28.95
N GLY A 300 17.90 -22.31 -27.78
CA GLY A 300 17.05 -22.83 -26.72
C GLY A 300 16.50 -21.74 -25.78
N THR A 301 15.17 -21.68 -25.63
CA THR A 301 14.47 -20.73 -24.72
C THR A 301 14.49 -21.17 -23.24
N LEU A 302 15.07 -22.33 -22.92
CA LEU A 302 15.08 -22.90 -21.57
C LEU A 302 16.49 -23.07 -21.00
N LEU A 303 16.62 -22.79 -19.70
CA LEU A 303 17.77 -23.09 -18.85
C LEU A 303 17.46 -24.32 -18.00
N PHE A 304 18.41 -25.22 -17.83
CA PHE A 304 18.27 -26.41 -16.97
C PHE A 304 19.29 -26.38 -15.84
N GLY A 305 18.86 -26.83 -14.66
CA GLY A 305 19.71 -26.91 -13.49
C GLY A 305 19.36 -28.10 -12.62
N THR A 306 20.39 -28.75 -12.07
CA THR A 306 20.25 -29.75 -11.02
C THR A 306 20.97 -29.29 -9.76
N ALA A 307 20.45 -29.71 -8.61
CA ALA A 307 21.12 -29.56 -7.34
C ALA A 307 21.11 -30.88 -6.58
N ASN A 308 22.27 -31.30 -6.11
CA ASN A 308 22.45 -32.45 -5.24
C ASN A 308 22.87 -31.97 -3.87
N PHE A 309 21.96 -31.98 -2.91
CA PHE A 309 22.26 -31.68 -1.51
C PHE A 309 22.43 -32.97 -0.72
N ARG A 310 23.48 -33.01 0.10
CA ARG A 310 23.80 -34.11 1.02
C ARG A 310 24.20 -33.52 2.36
N GLY A 311 23.56 -33.93 3.44
CA GLY A 311 23.87 -33.40 4.76
C GLY A 311 23.13 -34.12 5.88
N TYR A 312 23.04 -33.48 7.03
CA TYR A 312 22.37 -34.02 8.21
C TYR A 312 21.20 -33.14 8.64
N ASN A 313 20.13 -33.76 9.13
CA ASN A 313 18.99 -33.08 9.71
C ASN A 313 19.41 -32.37 11.01
N GLY A 314 19.25 -31.04 11.08
CA GLY A 314 19.60 -30.27 12.28
C GLY A 314 18.82 -30.66 13.53
N LEU A 315 17.62 -31.24 13.40
CA LEU A 315 16.79 -31.67 14.53
C LEU A 315 17.07 -33.11 14.96
N THR A 316 17.37 -34.01 14.02
CA THR A 316 17.47 -35.45 14.30
C THR A 316 18.86 -36.03 14.13
N GLY A 317 19.81 -35.25 13.61
CA GLY A 317 21.20 -35.65 13.34
C GLY A 317 21.35 -36.73 12.27
N LYS A 318 20.26 -37.17 11.63
CA LYS A 318 20.26 -38.24 10.63
C LYS A 318 20.56 -37.71 9.23
N PRO A 319 21.14 -38.53 8.34
CA PRO A 319 21.47 -38.12 6.98
C PRO A 319 20.20 -37.74 6.20
N MET A 320 20.34 -36.72 5.36
CA MET A 320 19.33 -36.26 4.43
C MET A 320 19.96 -36.00 3.07
N LYS A 321 19.21 -36.34 2.02
CA LYS A 321 19.56 -36.06 0.64
C LYS A 321 18.40 -35.34 -0.03
N ILE A 322 18.70 -34.28 -0.76
CA ILE A 322 17.70 -33.58 -1.57
C ILE A 322 18.26 -33.46 -2.98
N PHE A 323 17.55 -34.05 -3.93
CA PHE A 323 17.77 -33.85 -5.35
C PHE A 323 16.77 -32.85 -5.89
N LEU A 324 17.24 -31.88 -6.66
CA LEU A 324 16.43 -30.92 -7.39
C LEU A 324 16.80 -30.99 -8.87
N HIS A 325 15.80 -30.97 -9.73
CA HIS A 325 15.94 -30.76 -11.16
C HIS A 325 14.91 -29.75 -11.59
N ALA A 326 15.33 -28.65 -12.19
CA ALA A 326 14.44 -27.57 -12.58
C ALA A 326 14.79 -27.02 -13.96
N SER A 327 13.78 -26.48 -14.62
CA SER A 327 13.93 -25.74 -15.85
C SER A 327 13.25 -24.37 -15.75
N TRP A 328 13.88 -23.38 -16.36
CA TRP A 328 13.41 -22.01 -16.39
C TRP A 328 13.39 -21.48 -17.82
N ASP A 329 12.55 -20.50 -18.06
CA ASP A 329 12.65 -19.63 -19.22
C ASP A 329 13.95 -18.83 -19.16
N ARG A 330 14.76 -18.85 -20.22
CA ARG A 330 16.07 -18.22 -20.25
C ARG A 330 16.00 -16.69 -20.18
N SER A 331 14.94 -16.11 -20.75
CA SER A 331 14.78 -14.66 -20.90
C SER A 331 14.16 -14.00 -19.68
N SER A 332 13.23 -14.70 -19.02
CA SER A 332 12.46 -14.21 -17.88
C SER A 332 12.84 -14.88 -16.56
N LEU A 333 13.65 -15.94 -16.59
CA LEU A 333 13.98 -16.80 -15.44
C LEU A 333 12.74 -17.34 -14.71
N MET A 334 11.62 -17.44 -15.42
CA MET A 334 10.38 -18.02 -14.91
C MET A 334 10.51 -19.54 -14.84
N LEU A 335 10.23 -20.12 -13.66
CA LEU A 335 10.28 -21.57 -13.45
C LEU A 335 9.20 -22.26 -14.30
N ARG A 336 9.60 -23.25 -15.11
CA ARG A 336 8.72 -24.02 -15.99
C ARG A 336 8.43 -25.41 -15.45
N LYS A 337 9.47 -26.07 -14.94
CA LYS A 337 9.34 -27.38 -14.28
C LYS A 337 10.25 -27.45 -13.07
N LEU A 338 9.81 -28.14 -12.03
CA LEU A 338 10.60 -28.46 -10.85
C LEU A 338 10.27 -29.87 -10.39
N HIS A 339 11.29 -30.70 -10.32
CA HIS A 339 11.26 -32.00 -9.67
C HIS A 339 12.14 -31.95 -8.44
N ARG A 340 11.61 -32.41 -7.31
CA ARG A 340 12.36 -32.54 -6.06
C ARG A 340 12.18 -33.94 -5.52
N GLN A 341 13.27 -34.57 -5.16
CA GLN A 341 13.26 -35.79 -4.36
C GLN A 341 13.98 -35.51 -3.05
N ARG A 342 13.36 -35.84 -1.93
CA ARG A 342 13.97 -35.74 -0.60
C ARG A 342 13.93 -37.10 0.04
N ALA A 343 15.10 -37.58 0.43
CA ALA A 343 15.27 -38.74 1.29
C ALA A 343 15.74 -38.27 2.67
N ASN A 344 15.01 -38.61 3.72
CA ASN A 344 15.39 -38.32 5.09
C ASN A 344 14.88 -39.40 6.05
N ASP A 345 15.07 -39.16 7.34
CA ASP A 345 14.66 -40.01 8.44
C ASP A 345 13.15 -40.22 8.61
N ARG A 346 12.33 -39.45 7.88
CA ARG A 346 10.86 -39.55 7.88
C ARG A 346 10.32 -40.22 6.62
N GLY A 347 11.21 -40.74 5.76
CA GLY A 347 10.87 -41.41 4.51
C GLY A 347 11.10 -40.54 3.27
N ASP A 348 11.08 -41.20 2.12
CA ASP A 348 11.30 -40.54 0.83
C ASP A 348 10.05 -39.79 0.39
N SER A 349 10.25 -38.61 -0.18
CA SER A 349 9.17 -37.75 -0.67
C SER A 349 9.57 -37.13 -1.99
N THR A 350 8.66 -37.19 -2.97
CA THR A 350 8.84 -36.58 -4.28
C THR A 350 7.85 -35.43 -4.45
N PHE A 351 8.26 -34.42 -5.19
CA PHE A 351 7.45 -33.27 -5.55
C PHE A 351 7.72 -32.90 -7.00
N GLU A 352 6.66 -32.75 -7.78
CA GLU A 352 6.74 -32.37 -9.19
C GLU A 352 5.86 -31.15 -9.46
N TYR A 353 6.38 -30.24 -10.26
CA TYR A 353 5.70 -29.07 -10.79
C TYR A 353 5.98 -28.94 -12.28
N SER A 354 4.94 -28.64 -13.05
CA SER A 354 5.02 -28.23 -14.44
C SER A 354 3.98 -27.17 -14.75
N ASP A 355 4.35 -26.18 -15.56
CA ASP A 355 3.45 -25.17 -16.13
C ASP A 355 2.26 -25.86 -16.84
N GLY A 356 1.03 -25.70 -16.33
CA GLY A 356 -0.21 -26.31 -16.87
C GLY A 356 -0.90 -27.43 -16.07
N ALA A 357 -0.45 -27.77 -14.85
CA ALA A 357 -1.12 -28.78 -14.00
C ALA A 357 -2.49 -28.30 -13.44
N PRO A 358 -3.51 -29.19 -13.29
CA PRO A 358 -4.85 -28.82 -12.81
C PRO A 358 -4.84 -28.30 -11.36
N PRO A 359 -5.85 -27.50 -10.91
CA PRO A 359 -5.83 -26.76 -9.64
C PRO A 359 -5.60 -27.59 -8.36
N SER A 360 -5.91 -28.88 -8.39
CA SER A 360 -5.70 -29.81 -7.27
C SER A 360 -4.31 -30.46 -7.26
N LYS A 361 -3.59 -30.38 -8.38
CA LYS A 361 -2.16 -30.70 -8.54
C LYS A 361 -1.35 -29.44 -8.88
N GLU A 362 -1.90 -28.26 -8.61
CA GLU A 362 -1.15 -27.02 -8.64
C GLU A 362 -0.02 -27.14 -7.62
N ALA A 363 1.21 -26.95 -8.06
CA ALA A 363 2.09 -26.24 -7.15
C ALA A 363 1.40 -24.91 -6.87
N ARG A 364 1.07 -24.64 -5.61
CA ARG A 364 0.62 -23.32 -5.16
C ARG A 364 1.78 -22.33 -5.32
N LEU A 365 2.10 -21.99 -6.57
CA LEU A 365 3.22 -21.16 -6.99
C LEU A 365 2.71 -20.06 -7.91
N SER A 366 1.73 -19.30 -7.44
CA SER A 366 1.32 -18.05 -8.08
C SER A 366 2.20 -16.90 -7.57
N GLY A 367 3.26 -16.62 -8.32
CA GLY A 367 4.12 -15.44 -8.13
C GLY A 367 5.21 -15.64 -7.07
N GLY A 368 6.37 -16.12 -7.52
CA GLY A 368 7.64 -15.95 -6.81
C GLY A 368 7.88 -16.87 -5.61
N LEU A 369 7.90 -18.20 -5.77
CA LEU A 369 8.63 -18.96 -4.74
C LEU A 369 10.12 -18.62 -4.84
N TYR A 370 10.71 -18.24 -3.71
CA TYR A 370 12.16 -18.36 -3.50
C TYR A 370 12.35 -19.53 -2.56
N GLY A 371 12.67 -20.70 -3.10
CA GLY A 371 13.38 -21.67 -2.27
C GLY A 371 14.68 -21.03 -1.78
N VAL A 372 15.16 -21.40 -0.58
CA VAL A 372 16.55 -21.13 -0.17
C VAL A 372 17.53 -21.52 -1.29
N TYR A 373 17.18 -22.58 -2.02
CA TYR A 373 17.90 -23.11 -3.17
C TYR A 373 17.56 -22.44 -4.51
N GLU A 374 16.76 -21.37 -4.56
CA GLU A 374 16.39 -20.57 -5.77
C GLU A 374 16.72 -19.08 -5.61
N LEU A 375 17.09 -18.64 -4.43
CA LEU A 375 17.42 -17.26 -4.12
C LEU A 375 18.82 -16.83 -4.64
N PRO A 376 19.88 -17.68 -4.57
CA PRO A 376 21.21 -17.33 -5.08
C PRO A 376 21.21 -16.82 -6.52
N TRP A 377 20.57 -17.56 -7.41
CA TRP A 377 20.50 -17.38 -8.86
C TRP A 377 19.57 -16.22 -9.28
N ARG A 378 18.44 -16.02 -8.59
CA ARG A 378 17.51 -14.91 -8.91
C ARG A 378 18.09 -13.54 -8.53
N LEU A 379 18.89 -13.48 -7.46
CA LEU A 379 19.53 -12.25 -7.02
C LEU A 379 20.83 -11.94 -7.76
N SER A 380 21.57 -12.98 -8.21
CA SER A 380 22.67 -12.82 -9.18
C SER A 380 22.25 -12.00 -10.39
N ALA A 381 21.03 -12.22 -10.91
CA ALA A 381 20.48 -11.45 -12.03
C ALA A 381 20.12 -10.01 -11.64
N ALA A 382 19.52 -9.80 -10.47
CA ALA A 382 19.17 -8.45 -10.01
C ALA A 382 20.40 -7.56 -9.70
N VAL A 383 21.51 -8.15 -9.23
CA VAL A 383 22.76 -7.44 -8.94
C VAL A 383 23.42 -6.87 -10.21
N MET A 384 23.17 -7.47 -11.39
CA MET A 384 23.65 -6.98 -12.69
C MET A 384 23.06 -5.62 -13.10
N LEU A 385 22.00 -5.17 -12.43
CA LEU A 385 21.27 -3.95 -12.77
C LEU A 385 21.90 -2.66 -12.23
N GLN A 386 23.12 -2.70 -11.70
CA GLN A 386 23.79 -1.50 -11.22
C GLN A 386 24.74 -0.90 -12.26
N ALA A 387 24.27 0.19 -12.86
CA ALA A 387 25.09 1.18 -13.54
C ALA A 387 26.19 1.73 -12.59
N PRO A 388 27.36 2.11 -13.11
CA PRO A 388 28.57 2.42 -12.33
C PRO A 388 28.52 3.72 -11.49
N ARG A 389 27.35 4.32 -11.29
CA ARG A 389 27.20 5.59 -10.56
C ARG A 389 25.89 5.67 -9.78
N ALA A 390 25.82 5.09 -8.57
CA ALA A 390 24.88 5.56 -7.55
C ALA A 390 25.19 5.04 -6.13
N ARG A 391 25.20 5.95 -5.15
CA ARG A 391 24.61 5.76 -3.83
C ARG A 391 23.16 6.26 -3.96
N PRO A 392 22.10 5.53 -3.56
CA PRO A 392 21.79 4.94 -2.24
C PRO A 392 21.60 3.40 -2.29
N PRO A 393 21.23 2.71 -1.18
CA PRO A 393 20.82 1.31 -1.25
C PRO A 393 19.65 1.11 -2.21
N VAL A 394 19.83 0.24 -3.21
CA VAL A 394 18.76 -0.18 -4.11
C VAL A 394 17.88 -1.17 -3.35
N SER A 395 16.57 -0.95 -3.35
CA SER A 395 15.59 -1.87 -2.78
C SER A 395 14.90 -2.64 -3.90
N LEU A 396 15.01 -3.97 -3.88
CA LEU A 396 14.26 -4.85 -4.78
C LEU A 396 13.12 -5.51 -4.01
N ASP A 397 11.90 -5.38 -4.52
CA ASP A 397 10.72 -6.01 -3.94
C ASP A 397 10.46 -7.35 -4.61
N LEU A 398 10.58 -8.42 -3.84
CA LEU A 398 10.29 -9.78 -4.28
C LEU A 398 9.09 -10.33 -3.52
N TRP A 399 8.22 -11.06 -4.20
CA TRP A 399 7.05 -11.66 -3.55
C TRP A 399 7.37 -13.11 -3.23
N TYR A 400 7.23 -13.55 -1.97
CA TYR A 400 7.40 -14.95 -1.58
C TYR A 400 6.14 -15.55 -0.97
N ALA A 401 5.96 -16.86 -1.17
CA ALA A 401 4.95 -17.66 -0.46
C ALA A 401 5.68 -18.72 0.41
N PRO A 402 5.35 -18.88 1.70
CA PRO A 402 5.99 -19.88 2.55
C PRO A 402 5.53 -21.31 2.23
N LEU A 403 6.42 -22.29 2.45
CA LEU A 403 6.23 -23.72 2.18
C LEU A 403 5.16 -24.40 3.06
N ASP A 404 4.67 -23.73 4.11
CA ASP A 404 3.90 -24.35 5.19
C ASP A 404 2.38 -24.37 4.96
N GLY A 405 1.93 -24.43 3.70
CA GLY A 405 0.51 -24.62 3.35
C GLY A 405 -0.40 -23.42 3.60
N VAL A 406 0.10 -22.33 4.20
CA VAL A 406 -0.60 -21.05 4.34
C VAL A 406 -0.06 -20.09 3.29
N THR A 407 -0.88 -19.75 2.29
CA THR A 407 -0.50 -18.83 1.21
C THR A 407 -0.48 -17.39 1.73
N VAL A 408 0.58 -16.99 2.41
CA VAL A 408 0.84 -15.57 2.70
C VAL A 408 1.84 -15.06 1.67
N LYS A 409 1.37 -14.26 0.72
CA LYS A 409 2.27 -13.49 -0.15
C LYS A 409 2.92 -12.41 0.69
N GLN A 410 4.20 -12.57 0.99
CA GLN A 410 4.94 -11.57 1.74
C GLN A 410 5.93 -10.85 0.81
N GLN A 411 5.89 -9.53 0.86
CA GLN A 411 6.83 -8.68 0.16
C GLN A 411 8.16 -8.72 0.90
N LEU A 412 9.18 -9.23 0.24
CA LEU A 412 10.56 -9.28 0.65
C LEU A 412 11.27 -8.06 0.07
N ARG A 413 11.60 -7.10 0.92
CA ARG A 413 12.46 -5.99 0.53
C ARG A 413 13.91 -6.44 0.65
N ILE A 414 14.66 -6.36 -0.44
CA ILE A 414 16.09 -6.67 -0.47
C ILE A 414 16.84 -5.36 -0.53
N GLN A 415 17.62 -5.09 0.51
CA GLN A 415 18.48 -3.92 0.55
C GLN A 415 19.85 -4.29 0.00
N MET A 416 20.24 -3.64 -1.09
CA MET A 416 21.56 -3.77 -1.66
C MET A 416 22.49 -2.74 -1.02
N TYR A 417 23.59 -3.20 -0.42
CA TYR A 417 24.65 -2.31 0.05
C TYR A 417 25.78 -2.33 -0.98
N PRO A 418 25.90 -1.33 -1.87
CA PRO A 418 26.87 -1.34 -2.96
C PRO A 418 28.33 -1.20 -2.49
N GLN A 419 28.57 -1.12 -1.17
CA GLN A 419 29.93 -1.09 -0.62
C GLN A 419 30.49 -2.51 -0.56
N PRO A 420 31.66 -2.76 -1.18
CA PRO A 420 32.28 -4.08 -1.13
C PRO A 420 32.68 -4.45 0.31
N VAL A 421 32.30 -5.64 0.74
CA VAL A 421 32.72 -6.25 2.00
C VAL A 421 33.58 -7.48 1.73
N MET A 422 34.57 -7.74 2.58
CA MET A 422 35.36 -8.96 2.48
C MET A 422 34.56 -10.12 3.08
N CYS A 423 34.33 -11.16 2.29
CA CYS A 423 33.70 -12.40 2.73
C CYS A 423 34.78 -13.49 2.82
N PRO A 424 35.01 -14.09 4.00
CA PRO A 424 35.91 -15.24 4.12
C PRO A 424 35.28 -16.47 3.44
N THR A 425 36.09 -17.18 2.66
CA THR A 425 35.76 -18.46 2.03
C THR A 425 36.88 -19.47 2.30
N HIS A 426 36.67 -20.72 1.87
CA HIS A 426 37.69 -21.77 1.96
C HIS A 426 38.96 -21.45 1.14
N SER A 427 38.84 -20.69 0.05
CA SER A 427 39.95 -20.33 -0.85
C SER A 427 40.58 -18.97 -0.52
N GLY A 428 40.16 -18.32 0.57
CA GLY A 428 40.66 -17.02 1.04
C GLY A 428 39.55 -15.98 1.16
N ASN A 429 39.93 -14.71 1.34
CA ASN A 429 38.95 -13.63 1.42
C ASN A 429 38.56 -13.15 0.02
N VAL A 430 37.27 -13.25 -0.32
CA VAL A 430 36.72 -12.75 -1.59
C VAL A 430 36.05 -11.40 -1.36
N ARG A 431 36.28 -10.45 -2.26
CA ARG A 431 35.63 -9.14 -2.22
C ARG A 431 34.21 -9.29 -2.76
N THR A 432 33.21 -8.96 -1.94
CA THR A 432 31.80 -9.26 -2.23
C THR A 432 30.87 -8.07 -2.03
N ILE A 433 29.69 -8.12 -2.65
CA ILE A 433 28.55 -7.24 -2.36
C ILE A 433 27.59 -8.00 -1.45
N ARG A 434 27.24 -7.42 -0.30
CA ARG A 434 26.27 -8.01 0.64
C ARG A 434 24.86 -7.52 0.35
N LEU A 435 23.93 -8.46 0.30
CA LEU A 435 22.50 -8.25 0.22
C LEU A 435 21.83 -8.76 1.49
N ASP A 436 21.01 -7.93 2.12
CA ASP A 436 20.17 -8.37 3.23
C ASP A 436 18.75 -8.62 2.74
N ILE A 437 18.23 -9.80 3.08
CA ILE A 437 17.01 -10.38 2.53
C ILE A 437 16.04 -10.63 3.67
N GLY A 438 15.18 -9.65 3.92
CA GLY A 438 14.36 -9.65 5.13
C GLY A 438 15.19 -9.61 6.41
N ALA A 439 14.67 -10.16 7.50
CA ALA A 439 15.32 -10.12 8.82
C ALA A 439 16.25 -11.32 9.09
N THR A 440 16.17 -12.39 8.29
CA THR A 440 16.74 -13.70 8.64
C THR A 440 17.77 -14.24 7.64
N ALA A 441 17.96 -13.57 6.50
CA ALA A 441 18.84 -14.03 5.46
C ALA A 441 19.75 -12.93 4.88
N SER A 442 20.95 -13.33 4.47
CA SER A 442 21.92 -12.46 3.80
C SER A 442 22.67 -13.24 2.72
N ALA A 443 23.02 -12.58 1.62
CA ALA A 443 23.77 -13.15 0.51
C ALA A 443 24.99 -12.30 0.17
N TRP A 444 26.08 -12.93 -0.25
CA TRP A 444 27.32 -12.25 -0.65
C TRP A 444 27.71 -12.68 -2.06
N TYR A 445 27.84 -11.73 -2.98
CA TYR A 445 28.18 -11.97 -4.39
C TYR A 445 29.57 -11.47 -4.73
N ASP A 446 30.33 -12.18 -5.55
CA ASP A 446 31.66 -11.73 -5.97
C ASP A 446 31.58 -10.41 -6.77
N VAL A 447 32.39 -9.42 -6.40
CA VAL A 447 32.44 -8.12 -7.10
C VAL A 447 32.93 -8.26 -8.55
N ARG A 448 33.82 -9.21 -8.83
CA ARG A 448 34.40 -9.45 -10.17
C ARG A 448 33.54 -10.39 -11.01
N LYS A 449 32.80 -11.29 -10.37
CA LYS A 449 31.84 -12.21 -11.01
C LYS A 449 30.47 -12.05 -10.33
N PRO A 450 29.71 -10.99 -10.65
CA PRO A 450 28.50 -10.62 -9.90
C PRO A 450 27.38 -11.67 -9.94
N TYR A 451 27.52 -12.70 -10.78
CA TYR A 451 26.62 -13.86 -10.82
C TYR A 451 27.01 -14.98 -9.84
N THR A 452 28.19 -14.95 -9.24
CA THR A 452 28.69 -15.98 -8.33
C THR A 452 28.32 -15.63 -6.89
N LEU A 453 27.41 -16.42 -6.31
CA LEU A 453 27.13 -16.36 -4.88
C LEU A 453 28.31 -16.99 -4.13
N ILE A 454 28.96 -16.20 -3.29
CA ILE A 454 30.09 -16.61 -2.47
C ILE A 454 29.63 -17.19 -1.14
N ARG A 455 28.62 -16.57 -0.52
CA ARG A 455 28.05 -17.02 0.75
C ARG A 455 26.57 -16.73 0.80
N TYR A 456 25.80 -17.62 1.42
CA TYR A 456 24.41 -17.38 1.78
C TYR A 456 24.14 -17.83 3.20
N ARG A 457 23.57 -16.94 4.01
CA ARG A 457 23.21 -17.19 5.39
C ARG A 457 21.70 -17.15 5.52
N VAL A 458 21.11 -18.15 6.16
CA VAL A 458 19.69 -18.15 6.51
C VAL A 458 19.48 -18.86 7.84
N SER A 459 18.76 -18.22 8.77
CA SER A 459 18.33 -18.83 10.04
C SER A 459 19.45 -19.55 10.81
N GLY A 460 20.68 -19.00 10.78
CA GLY A 460 21.85 -19.55 11.47
C GLY A 460 22.68 -20.57 10.67
N THR A 461 22.22 -20.98 9.49
CA THR A 461 22.97 -21.86 8.57
C THR A 461 23.72 -21.04 7.53
N ASP A 462 24.99 -21.36 7.31
CA ASP A 462 25.86 -20.73 6.34
C ASP A 462 26.19 -21.68 5.18
N TRP A 463 26.02 -21.20 3.96
CA TRP A 463 26.40 -21.86 2.73
C TRP A 463 27.58 -21.11 2.16
N VAL A 464 28.73 -21.76 1.99
CA VAL A 464 29.97 -21.11 1.55
C VAL A 464 30.47 -21.81 0.29
N LEU A 465 30.72 -21.04 -0.76
CA LEU A 465 31.25 -21.54 -2.01
C LEU A 465 32.67 -22.11 -1.80
N VAL A 466 32.88 -23.34 -2.27
CA VAL A 466 34.14 -24.07 -2.22
C VAL A 466 34.86 -24.00 -3.56
N LYS A 467 34.12 -24.22 -4.66
CA LYS A 467 34.65 -24.25 -6.03
C LYS A 467 33.63 -23.72 -7.03
#